data_AF-A0A4R7CS59-F1
#
_entry.id   AF-A0A4R7CS59-F1
#
_cell.length_a   1.000
_cell.length_b   1.000
_cell.length_c   1.000
_cell.angle_alpha   90.00
_cell.angle_beta   90.00
_cell.angle_gamma   90.00
#
_symmetry.space_group_name_H-M   'P 1'
#
loop_
_entity.id
_entity.type
_entity.pdbx_description
1 polymer ?
#
loop_
_entity_poly.entity_id
_entity_poly.type
_entity_poly.pdbx_seq_one_letter_code
_entity_poly.pdbx_strand_id
1 'polypeptide(L)'
;MNKLVKITAIACTATIGFIACNKGDDHMAVPALSDESAVQVEAKIDVPAGQKVFFDFNTNAQADSAKSMVNLSGMYGSTLKNSQETVYKMGYFDMQNTSVSALTVQQVLGANITLTNTFSIDATSAGAPAGSTPFWIVYDFANNHAVYPTANRYIVWYKGENLSAASDELFIAQAKRVTAARGNASYEIDVKKITKK
;
A
#
# COMPACT_ATOMS: atom_id res chain seq x y z
N MET A 1 -61.56 -13.49 51.18
CA MET A 1 -61.20 -12.82 49.90
C MET A 1 -60.67 -13.91 48.96
N ASN A 2 -61.54 -14.59 48.20
CA ASN A 2 -61.97 -14.28 46.83
C ASN A 2 -60.79 -14.15 45.84
N LYS A 3 -60.66 -14.84 44.70
CA LYS A 3 -61.51 -15.79 43.96
C LYS A 3 -60.66 -16.43 42.83
N LEU A 4 -60.93 -17.72 42.57
CA LEU A 4 -61.06 -18.42 41.29
C LEU A 4 -60.12 -18.16 40.08
N VAL A 5 -59.58 -19.30 39.63
CA VAL A 5 -59.21 -19.74 38.27
C VAL A 5 -60.20 -19.30 37.18
N LYS A 6 -59.69 -18.88 36.01
CA LYS A 6 -60.24 -19.22 34.68
C LYS A 6 -59.14 -19.33 33.62
N ILE A 7 -59.01 -20.54 33.07
CA ILE A 7 -58.35 -20.87 31.81
C ILE A 7 -59.33 -20.53 30.68
N THR A 8 -58.86 -19.93 29.59
CA THR A 8 -59.50 -20.08 28.26
C THR A 8 -58.44 -20.01 27.18
N ALA A 9 -58.17 -21.15 26.56
CA ALA A 9 -57.43 -21.25 25.31
C ALA A 9 -58.40 -21.03 24.14
N ILE A 10 -57.97 -20.28 23.12
CA ILE A 10 -58.52 -20.37 21.77
C ILE A 10 -57.34 -20.47 20.82
N ALA A 11 -57.21 -21.66 20.23
CA ALA A 11 -56.37 -21.94 19.09
C ALA A 11 -57.04 -21.39 17.82
N CYS A 12 -56.27 -20.68 17.00
CA CYS A 12 -56.56 -20.56 15.57
C CYS A 12 -55.37 -21.13 14.81
N THR A 13 -55.48 -22.42 14.50
CA THR A 13 -54.80 -23.06 13.40
C THR A 13 -55.28 -22.45 12.08
N ALA A 14 -54.37 -21.79 11.36
CA ALA A 14 -54.46 -21.65 9.91
C ALA A 14 -53.20 -22.29 9.31
N THR A 15 -53.43 -23.46 8.74
CA THR A 15 -52.49 -24.28 7.98
C THR A 15 -52.02 -23.61 6.69
N ILE A 16 -50.70 -23.69 6.47
CA ILE A 16 -50.03 -23.98 5.20
C ILE A 16 -50.30 -23.03 4.02
N GLY A 17 -49.28 -22.23 3.73
CA GLY A 17 -48.99 -21.73 2.40
C GLY A 17 -47.49 -21.74 2.17
N PHE A 18 -46.94 -22.89 1.76
CA PHE A 18 -45.64 -22.94 1.10
C PHE A 18 -45.75 -22.17 -0.22
N ILE A 19 -45.39 -20.90 -0.20
CA ILE A 19 -44.95 -20.23 -1.43
C ILE A 19 -43.44 -20.28 -1.40
N ALA A 20 -42.91 -21.28 -2.12
CA ALA A 20 -41.55 -21.23 -2.61
C ALA A 20 -41.40 -19.99 -3.49
N CYS A 21 -40.86 -18.92 -2.94
CA CYS A 21 -40.26 -17.82 -3.69
C CYS A 21 -38.81 -17.74 -3.22
N ASN A 22 -37.88 -17.97 -4.16
CA ASN A 22 -36.44 -18.06 -3.95
C ASN A 22 -35.96 -17.07 -2.88
N LYS A 23 -35.44 -17.61 -1.77
CA LYS A 23 -34.39 -16.94 -1.02
C LYS A 23 -33.22 -16.82 -1.98
N GLY A 24 -33.18 -15.73 -2.74
CA GLY A 24 -31.92 -15.19 -3.20
C GLY A 24 -31.19 -14.81 -1.93
N ASP A 25 -30.24 -15.64 -1.52
CA ASP A 25 -29.24 -15.25 -0.55
C ASP A 25 -28.51 -14.06 -1.16
N ASP A 26 -29.00 -12.85 -0.90
CA ASP A 26 -28.23 -11.61 -0.98
C ASP A 26 -27.17 -11.71 0.12
N HIS A 27 -26.18 -12.56 -0.10
CA HIS A 27 -24.87 -12.40 0.48
C HIS A 27 -24.39 -11.03 -0.01
N MET A 28 -24.67 -9.98 0.77
CA MET A 28 -24.01 -8.69 0.60
C MET A 28 -22.52 -9.00 0.61
N ALA A 29 -21.87 -8.84 -0.54
CA ALA A 29 -20.45 -9.10 -0.67
C ALA A 29 -19.73 -8.24 0.38
N VAL A 30 -18.95 -8.88 1.25
CA VAL A 30 -18.14 -8.15 2.23
C VAL A 30 -17.13 -7.31 1.44
N PRO A 31 -17.10 -5.97 1.62
CA PRO A 31 -16.23 -5.13 0.83
C PRO A 31 -14.76 -5.55 0.97
N ALA A 32 -14.07 -5.65 -0.16
CA ALA A 32 -12.70 -6.14 -0.22
C ALA A 32 -11.87 -5.36 -1.22
N LEU A 33 -10.54 -5.35 -1.02
CA LEU A 33 -9.60 -4.87 -2.03
C LEU A 33 -9.89 -5.57 -3.36
N SER A 34 -10.08 -4.78 -4.40
CA SER A 34 -10.46 -5.27 -5.72
C SER A 34 -9.60 -4.63 -6.80
N ASP A 35 -9.08 -5.44 -7.72
CA ASP A 35 -8.34 -4.95 -8.90
C ASP A 35 -9.18 -3.98 -9.74
N GLU A 36 -10.51 -4.06 -9.69
CA GLU A 36 -11.40 -3.13 -10.37
C GLU A 36 -11.38 -1.70 -9.81
N SER A 37 -10.87 -1.52 -8.59
CA SER A 37 -10.67 -0.19 -7.98
C SER A 37 -9.33 0.41 -8.34
N ALA A 38 -8.46 -0.34 -9.01
CA ALA A 38 -7.08 0.04 -9.16
C ALA A 38 -6.93 1.29 -10.04
N VAL A 39 -6.23 2.28 -9.49
CA VAL A 39 -5.82 3.49 -10.21
C VAL A 39 -4.31 3.56 -10.18
N GLN A 40 -3.70 3.71 -11.36
CA GLN A 40 -2.26 3.90 -11.47
C GLN A 40 -1.94 5.33 -11.90
N VAL A 41 -0.92 5.89 -11.26
CA VAL A 41 -0.37 7.20 -11.57
C VAL A 41 1.16 7.14 -11.56
N GLU A 42 1.80 8.05 -12.31
CA GLU A 42 3.22 8.30 -12.19
C GLU A 42 3.42 9.50 -11.25
N ALA A 43 4.17 9.28 -10.17
CA ALA A 43 4.59 10.32 -9.25
C ALA A 43 5.94 10.88 -9.67
N LYS A 44 6.05 12.22 -9.68
CA LYS A 44 7.29 12.94 -9.99
C LYS A 44 7.73 13.73 -8.77
N ILE A 45 8.93 13.42 -8.27
CA ILE A 45 9.44 14.01 -7.03
C ILE A 45 10.85 14.53 -7.28
N ASP A 46 11.03 15.84 -7.19
CA ASP A 46 12.34 16.46 -7.15
C ASP A 46 12.81 16.62 -5.70
N VAL A 47 14.03 16.17 -5.42
CA VAL A 47 14.70 16.29 -4.12
C VAL A 47 15.95 17.15 -4.29
N PRO A 48 15.88 18.44 -3.92
CA PRO A 48 17.05 19.30 -3.97
C PRO A 48 18.15 18.83 -3.00
N ALA A 49 19.40 19.18 -3.31
CA ALA A 49 20.55 18.78 -2.51
C ALA A 49 20.40 19.18 -1.04
N GLY A 50 20.55 18.20 -0.14
CA GLY A 50 20.47 18.39 1.31
C GLY A 50 19.07 18.66 1.87
N GLN A 51 18.03 18.67 1.03
CA GLN A 51 16.66 18.92 1.46
C GLN A 51 15.92 17.62 1.82
N LYS A 52 14.93 17.77 2.69
CA LYS A 52 13.91 16.75 2.92
C LYS A 52 12.63 17.17 2.20
N VAL A 53 12.08 16.27 1.40
CA VAL A 53 10.85 16.49 0.64
C VAL A 53 9.77 15.56 1.16
N PHE A 54 8.59 16.11 1.41
CA PHE A 54 7.42 15.40 1.89
C PHE A 54 6.43 15.26 0.74
N PHE A 55 5.90 14.06 0.52
CA PHE A 55 5.03 13.75 -0.62
C PHE A 55 3.86 12.86 -0.20
N ASP A 56 2.70 13.07 -0.84
CA ASP A 56 1.52 12.25 -0.65
C ASP A 56 1.10 11.60 -1.97
N PHE A 57 1.10 10.27 -2.00
CA PHE A 57 0.69 9.49 -3.17
C PHE A 57 -0.82 9.52 -3.42
N ASN A 58 -1.66 9.91 -2.44
CA ASN A 58 -3.10 10.10 -2.68
C ASN A 58 -3.38 11.30 -3.59
N THR A 59 -2.74 12.42 -3.27
CA THR A 59 -2.89 13.68 -4.02
C THR A 59 -1.89 13.79 -5.17
N ASN A 60 -0.92 12.88 -5.23
CA ASN A 60 0.21 12.89 -6.17
C ASN A 60 0.95 14.24 -6.17
N ALA A 61 1.19 14.79 -4.97
CA ALA A 61 1.78 16.10 -4.80
C ALA A 61 2.69 16.20 -3.57
N GLN A 62 3.56 17.20 -3.55
CA GLN A 62 4.26 17.60 -2.33
C GLN A 62 3.24 18.06 -1.28
N ALA A 63 3.51 17.71 -0.03
CA ALA A 63 2.65 18.01 1.10
C ALA A 63 3.46 18.54 2.27
N ASP A 64 2.80 19.11 3.28
CA ASP A 64 3.44 19.35 4.57
C ASP A 64 3.73 18.02 5.30
N SER A 65 4.56 18.08 6.35
CA SER A 65 4.99 16.88 7.07
C SER A 65 3.84 16.12 7.73
N ALA A 66 2.75 16.80 8.11
CA ALA A 66 1.61 16.20 8.78
C ALA A 66 0.67 15.46 7.81
N LYS A 67 0.65 15.88 6.53
CA LYS A 67 -0.24 15.32 5.50
C LYS A 67 0.46 14.37 4.53
N SER A 68 1.78 14.42 4.45
CA SER A 68 2.55 13.53 3.58
C SER A 68 2.40 12.05 3.96
N MET A 69 2.43 11.17 2.96
CA MET A 69 2.52 9.73 3.19
C MET A 69 3.96 9.29 3.38
N VAL A 70 4.88 9.93 2.64
CA VAL A 70 6.30 9.61 2.67
C VAL A 70 7.15 10.88 2.74
N ASN A 71 8.40 10.71 3.14
CA ASN A 71 9.42 11.73 2.94
C ASN A 71 10.70 11.11 2.36
N LEU A 72 11.37 11.90 1.52
CA LEU A 72 12.65 11.60 0.90
C LEU A 72 13.70 12.53 1.50
N SER A 73 14.84 11.98 1.90
CA SER A 73 15.95 12.75 2.47
C SER A 73 17.30 12.06 2.27
N GLY A 74 18.38 12.64 2.78
CA GLY A 74 19.73 12.11 2.60
C GLY A 74 20.29 12.38 1.20
N MET A 75 21.43 11.77 0.90
CA MET A 75 22.10 11.95 -0.40
C MET A 75 21.15 11.55 -1.53
N TYR A 76 20.90 12.44 -2.48
CA TYR A 76 19.98 12.23 -3.60
C TYR A 76 18.53 11.92 -3.18
N GLY A 77 18.10 12.17 -1.94
CA GLY A 77 16.78 11.71 -1.47
C GLY A 77 16.69 10.20 -1.22
N SER A 78 17.82 9.52 -1.10
CA SER A 78 17.96 8.07 -0.92
C SER A 78 17.27 7.47 0.29
N THR A 79 16.93 8.25 1.31
CA THR A 79 16.16 7.77 2.44
C THR A 79 14.68 8.00 2.19
N LEU A 80 13.97 6.94 1.82
CA LEU A 80 12.51 6.94 1.72
C LEU A 80 11.92 6.44 3.04
N LYS A 81 11.14 7.28 3.71
CA LYS A 81 10.54 6.96 5.00
C LYS A 81 9.01 7.15 5.00
N ASN A 82 8.29 6.27 5.68
CA ASN A 82 6.88 6.47 6.01
C ASN A 82 6.72 7.69 6.92
N SER A 83 5.93 8.68 6.51
CA SER A 83 5.62 9.86 7.34
C SER A 83 4.41 9.64 8.27
N GLN A 84 3.57 8.64 8.01
CA GLN A 84 2.34 8.35 8.76
C GLN A 84 2.31 6.91 9.27
N GLU A 85 3.29 6.54 10.10
CA GLU A 85 3.44 5.18 10.65
C GLU A 85 2.24 4.70 11.51
N THR A 86 1.39 5.63 11.96
CA THR A 86 0.14 5.34 12.68
C THR A 86 -1.05 5.07 11.76
N VAL A 87 -0.98 5.48 10.50
CA VAL A 87 -2.06 5.31 9.51
C VAL A 87 -1.73 4.17 8.55
N TYR A 88 -0.50 4.16 8.05
CA TYR A 88 -0.02 3.19 7.08
C TYR A 88 1.08 2.33 7.69
N LYS A 89 1.01 1.03 7.46
CA LYS A 89 2.18 0.15 7.53
C LYS A 89 2.90 0.18 6.19
N MET A 90 4.21 0.05 6.24
CA MET A 90 5.08 0.06 5.07
C MET A 90 5.90 -1.23 5.04
N GLY A 91 6.18 -1.71 3.84
CA GLY A 91 6.99 -2.89 3.62
C GLY A 91 7.38 -3.03 2.17
N TYR A 92 8.03 -4.14 1.84
CA TYR A 92 8.33 -4.50 0.46
C TYR A 92 8.24 -5.99 0.22
N PHE A 93 8.17 -6.33 -1.06
CA PHE A 93 8.41 -7.66 -1.57
C PHE A 93 9.14 -7.54 -2.92
N ASP A 94 9.84 -8.60 -3.31
CA ASP A 94 10.55 -8.65 -4.58
C ASP A 94 9.83 -9.64 -5.52
N MET A 95 9.52 -9.23 -6.75
CA MET A 95 8.87 -10.07 -7.77
C MET A 95 9.42 -9.74 -9.16
N GLN A 96 9.93 -10.76 -9.84
CA GLN A 96 10.54 -10.63 -11.17
C GLN A 96 9.50 -10.55 -12.29
N ASN A 97 9.85 -9.87 -13.37
CA ASN A 97 9.12 -9.86 -14.65
C ASN A 97 7.66 -9.40 -14.56
N THR A 98 7.35 -8.56 -13.59
CA THR A 98 6.04 -7.93 -13.41
C THR A 98 6.22 -6.41 -13.46
N SER A 99 5.20 -5.68 -13.88
CA SER A 99 5.13 -4.23 -13.73
C SER A 99 4.12 -3.86 -12.64
N VAL A 100 4.20 -2.65 -12.09
CA VAL A 100 3.21 -2.14 -11.12
C VAL A 100 1.77 -2.27 -11.66
N SER A 101 1.57 -2.00 -12.96
CA SER A 101 0.26 -2.10 -13.61
C SER A 101 -0.31 -3.53 -13.58
N ALA A 102 0.55 -4.53 -13.77
CA ALA A 102 0.18 -5.93 -13.92
C ALA A 102 -0.02 -6.68 -12.59
N LEU A 103 0.46 -6.13 -11.46
CA LEU A 103 0.29 -6.76 -10.15
C LEU A 103 -1.19 -6.83 -9.74
N THR A 104 -1.67 -8.02 -9.41
CA THR A 104 -3.04 -8.21 -8.89
C THR A 104 -3.09 -8.12 -7.37
N VAL A 105 -4.28 -7.84 -6.81
CA VAL A 105 -4.50 -7.91 -5.35
C VAL A 105 -4.07 -9.27 -4.80
N GLN A 106 -4.46 -10.36 -5.46
CA GLN A 106 -4.12 -11.72 -5.03
C GLN A 106 -2.61 -11.94 -4.94
N GLN A 107 -1.84 -11.45 -5.91
CA GLN A 107 -0.39 -11.57 -5.92
C GLN A 107 0.24 -10.83 -4.74
N VAL A 108 -0.24 -9.62 -4.42
CA VAL A 108 0.30 -8.84 -3.30
C VAL A 108 -0.11 -9.44 -1.96
N LEU A 109 -1.35 -9.91 -1.81
CA LEU A 109 -1.80 -10.59 -0.58
C LEU A 109 -1.07 -11.92 -0.35
N GLY A 110 -0.65 -12.60 -1.41
CA GLY A 110 0.14 -13.83 -1.33
C GLY A 110 1.65 -13.60 -1.19
N ALA A 111 2.12 -12.35 -1.27
CA ALA A 111 3.54 -12.04 -1.18
C ALA A 111 4.03 -12.05 0.28
N ASN A 112 5.27 -12.50 0.48
CA ASN A 112 5.92 -12.38 1.78
C ASN A 112 6.44 -10.94 1.98
N ILE A 113 5.62 -10.10 2.60
CA ILE A 113 5.94 -8.69 2.82
C ILE A 113 6.91 -8.56 4.00
N THR A 114 8.09 -8.01 3.72
CA THR A 114 9.04 -7.61 4.75
C THR A 114 8.70 -6.21 5.22
N LEU A 115 8.29 -6.06 6.48
CA LEU A 115 7.92 -4.78 7.06
C LEU A 115 9.16 -3.91 7.33
N THR A 116 9.04 -2.63 6.98
CA THR A 116 10.03 -1.60 7.29
C THR A 116 9.35 -0.23 7.19
N ASN A 117 9.78 0.74 7.99
CA ASN A 117 9.33 2.12 7.83
C ASN A 117 10.32 2.98 7.06
N THR A 118 11.45 2.40 6.63
CA THR A 118 12.51 3.15 5.95
C THR A 118 13.26 2.29 4.93
N PHE A 119 13.65 2.92 3.82
CA PHE A 119 14.62 2.39 2.87
C PHE A 119 15.83 3.32 2.78
N SER A 120 16.93 2.80 2.25
CA SER A 120 18.17 3.55 2.00
C SER A 120 18.73 3.28 0.60
N ILE A 121 19.92 3.79 0.30
CA ILE A 121 20.65 3.52 -0.93
C ILE A 121 21.68 2.43 -0.72
N ASP A 122 21.76 1.49 -1.67
CA ASP A 122 22.91 0.59 -1.75
C ASP A 122 24.10 1.35 -2.35
N ALA A 123 25.12 1.62 -1.53
CA ALA A 123 26.37 2.26 -1.96
C ALA A 123 27.57 1.32 -1.85
N THR A 124 27.35 0.01 -1.82
CA THR A 124 28.41 -0.99 -1.67
C THR A 124 29.44 -0.94 -2.80
N SER A 125 29.01 -0.57 -4.02
CA SER A 125 29.90 -0.33 -5.16
C SER A 125 30.95 0.77 -4.92
N ALA A 126 30.68 1.69 -3.98
CA ALA A 126 31.59 2.76 -3.57
C ALA A 126 32.44 2.39 -2.34
N GLY A 127 32.41 1.13 -1.91
CA GLY A 127 33.12 0.64 -0.72
C GLY A 127 32.41 0.90 0.61
N ALA A 128 31.17 1.41 0.59
CA ALA A 128 30.36 1.49 1.80
C ALA A 128 29.95 0.08 2.27
N PRO A 129 29.88 -0.20 3.57
CA PRO A 129 29.35 -1.47 4.05
C PRO A 129 27.86 -1.61 3.68
N ALA A 130 27.42 -2.83 3.41
CA ALA A 130 26.00 -3.10 3.25
C ALA A 130 25.27 -2.78 4.56
N GLY A 131 24.35 -1.81 4.52
CA GLY A 131 23.51 -1.47 5.66
C GLY A 131 22.46 -2.55 5.97
N SER A 132 21.95 -2.55 7.19
CA SER A 132 20.82 -3.41 7.61
C SER A 132 19.46 -2.90 7.14
N THR A 133 19.40 -1.64 6.67
CA THR A 133 18.17 -1.04 6.13
C THR A 133 18.00 -1.48 4.67
N PRO A 134 16.81 -1.96 4.26
CA PRO A 134 16.59 -2.38 2.89
C PRO A 134 16.80 -1.22 1.91
N PHE A 135 17.30 -1.54 0.73
CA PHE A 135 17.57 -0.56 -0.32
C PHE A 135 16.38 -0.43 -1.28
N TRP A 136 16.14 0.75 -1.83
CA TRP A 136 15.14 0.93 -2.90
C TRP A 136 15.73 1.56 -4.16
N ILE A 137 16.97 2.06 -4.04
CA ILE A 137 17.80 2.54 -5.11
C ILE A 137 19.23 2.07 -4.87
N VAL A 138 20.01 2.05 -5.93
CA VAL A 138 21.41 1.63 -5.95
C VAL A 138 22.25 2.77 -6.51
N TYR A 139 23.37 3.03 -5.86
CA TYR A 139 24.44 3.85 -6.36
C TYR A 139 25.50 2.95 -6.99
N ASP A 140 25.83 3.20 -8.25
CA ASP A 140 26.87 2.49 -9.00
C ASP A 140 28.03 3.42 -9.26
N PHE A 141 29.01 3.36 -8.36
CA PHE A 141 30.24 4.14 -8.43
C PHE A 141 31.08 3.76 -9.66
N ALA A 142 31.11 2.48 -10.02
CA ALA A 142 31.91 1.97 -11.13
C ALA A 142 31.37 2.43 -12.49
N ASN A 143 30.05 2.60 -12.60
CA ASN A 143 29.38 3.04 -13.83
C ASN A 143 29.01 4.53 -13.79
N ASN A 144 30.03 5.40 -13.79
CA ASN A 144 29.88 6.86 -13.89
C ASN A 144 28.98 7.47 -12.78
N HIS A 145 29.06 6.92 -11.56
CA HIS A 145 28.27 7.38 -10.42
C HIS A 145 26.74 7.37 -10.68
N ALA A 146 26.26 6.42 -11.49
CA ALA A 146 24.85 6.29 -11.81
C ALA A 146 24.02 5.94 -10.57
N VAL A 147 22.75 6.34 -10.58
CA VAL A 147 21.76 5.94 -9.58
C VAL A 147 20.58 5.32 -10.31
N TYR A 148 20.14 4.14 -9.88
CA TYR A 148 19.01 3.44 -10.48
C TYR A 148 18.14 2.75 -9.43
N PRO A 149 16.88 2.43 -9.74
CA PRO A 149 16.01 1.65 -8.86
C PRO A 149 16.58 0.29 -8.48
N THR A 150 16.30 -0.20 -7.27
CA THR A 150 16.51 -1.61 -6.95
C THR A 150 15.56 -2.47 -7.79
N ALA A 151 16.11 -3.35 -8.62
CA ALA A 151 15.34 -4.16 -9.56
C ALA A 151 14.32 -5.06 -8.83
N ASN A 152 13.14 -5.22 -9.44
CA ASN A 152 12.08 -6.14 -8.99
C ASN A 152 11.48 -5.85 -7.61
N ARG A 153 11.86 -4.74 -6.95
CA ARG A 153 11.35 -4.38 -5.63
C ARG A 153 10.08 -3.55 -5.75
N TYR A 154 9.06 -3.99 -5.01
CA TYR A 154 7.82 -3.25 -4.82
C TYR A 154 7.70 -2.80 -3.38
N ILE A 155 7.39 -1.54 -3.19
CA ILE A 155 7.15 -0.96 -1.88
C ILE A 155 5.65 -0.84 -1.71
N VAL A 156 5.13 -1.29 -0.57
CA VAL A 156 3.71 -1.25 -0.27
C VAL A 156 3.43 -0.38 0.94
N TRP A 157 2.30 0.32 0.87
CA TRP A 157 1.68 0.99 2.02
C TRP A 157 0.25 0.52 2.14
N TYR A 158 -0.17 0.11 3.34
CA TYR A 158 -1.54 -0.33 3.56
C TYR A 158 -2.09 0.14 4.90
N LYS A 159 -3.40 0.34 4.96
CA LYS A 159 -4.12 0.67 6.20
C LYS A 159 -4.45 -0.59 7.00
N GLY A 160 -4.29 -0.49 8.32
CA GLY A 160 -4.53 -1.58 9.27
C GLY A 160 -3.25 -2.22 9.80
N GLU A 161 -3.39 -3.15 10.75
CA GLU A 161 -2.25 -3.83 11.37
C GLU A 161 -1.57 -4.82 10.42
N ASN A 162 -2.39 -5.57 9.67
CA ASN A 162 -1.95 -6.57 8.71
C ASN A 162 -2.60 -6.30 7.35
N LEU A 163 -1.84 -6.53 6.28
CA LEU A 163 -2.41 -6.49 4.94
C LEU A 163 -3.38 -7.67 4.78
N SER A 164 -4.59 -7.38 4.34
CA SER A 164 -5.60 -8.40 4.05
C SER A 164 -6.55 -7.92 2.96
N ALA A 165 -7.41 -8.83 2.47
CA ALA A 165 -8.48 -8.45 1.55
C ALA A 165 -9.42 -7.39 2.15
N ALA A 166 -9.54 -7.31 3.48
CA ALA A 166 -10.39 -6.35 4.17
C ALA A 166 -9.70 -4.97 4.40
N SER A 167 -8.43 -4.81 4.02
CA SER A 167 -7.74 -3.52 4.15
C SER A 167 -8.45 -2.44 3.34
N ASP A 168 -8.58 -1.24 3.92
CA ASP A 168 -9.30 -0.14 3.27
C ASP A 168 -8.60 0.35 1.99
N GLU A 169 -7.27 0.33 2.01
CA GLU A 169 -6.43 0.96 1.01
C GLU A 169 -5.06 0.30 0.96
N LEU A 170 -4.57 0.10 -0.25
CA LEU A 170 -3.26 -0.44 -0.57
C LEU A 170 -2.62 0.43 -1.67
N PHE A 171 -1.40 0.88 -1.43
CA PHE A 171 -0.51 1.45 -2.44
C PHE A 171 0.59 0.45 -2.75
N ILE A 172 0.92 0.32 -4.02
CA ILE A 172 2.04 -0.45 -4.53
C ILE A 172 2.86 0.50 -5.38
N ALA A 173 4.13 0.68 -5.06
CA ALA A 173 5.02 1.56 -5.81
C ALA A 173 6.31 0.87 -6.23
N GLN A 174 6.85 1.33 -7.35
CA GLN A 174 8.18 0.97 -7.81
C GLN A 174 8.85 2.22 -8.39
N ALA A 175 10.09 2.46 -7.99
CA ALA A 175 10.89 3.50 -8.65
C ALA A 175 11.15 3.06 -10.09
N LYS A 176 10.72 3.90 -11.04
CA LYS A 176 10.86 3.66 -12.48
C LYS A 176 12.16 4.25 -13.02
N ARG A 177 12.44 5.49 -12.61
CA ARG A 177 13.64 6.22 -12.98
C ARG A 177 14.11 7.10 -11.85
N VAL A 178 15.43 7.16 -11.69
CA VAL A 178 16.10 8.10 -10.80
C VAL A 178 17.16 8.81 -11.61
N THR A 179 17.16 10.14 -11.57
CA THR A 179 18.29 10.94 -12.05
C THR A 179 18.92 11.61 -10.84
N ALA A 180 20.24 11.55 -10.73
CA ALA A 180 20.99 12.15 -9.64
C ALA A 180 22.13 12.97 -10.23
N ALA A 181 22.20 14.26 -9.87
CA ALA A 181 23.24 15.15 -10.35
C ALA A 181 23.48 16.28 -9.35
N ARG A 182 24.76 16.50 -9.00
CA ARG A 182 25.21 17.60 -8.13
C ARG A 182 24.44 17.64 -6.79
N GLY A 183 24.19 16.48 -6.20
CA GLY A 183 23.44 16.32 -4.95
C GLY A 183 21.91 16.38 -5.08
N ASN A 184 21.38 16.87 -6.21
CA ASN A 184 19.94 16.85 -6.49
C ASN A 184 19.53 15.48 -7.05
N ALA A 185 18.25 15.14 -6.89
CA ALA A 185 17.65 14.01 -7.56
C ALA A 185 16.26 14.32 -8.09
N SER A 186 15.88 13.63 -9.16
CA SER A 186 14.50 13.55 -9.63
C SER A 186 14.08 12.09 -9.70
N TYR A 187 12.90 11.81 -9.17
CA TYR A 187 12.31 10.47 -9.12
C TYR A 187 11.06 10.43 -9.99
N GLU A 188 10.96 9.37 -10.79
CA GLU A 188 9.71 8.92 -11.38
C GLU A 188 9.35 7.59 -10.75
N ILE A 189 8.16 7.52 -10.14
CA ILE A 189 7.70 6.37 -9.38
C ILE A 189 6.34 5.97 -9.94
N ASP A 190 6.23 4.73 -10.40
CA ASP A 190 4.92 4.16 -10.74
C ASP A 190 4.22 3.78 -9.44
N VAL A 191 2.99 4.28 -9.25
CA VAL A 191 2.19 4.03 -8.05
C VAL A 191 0.81 3.52 -8.45
N LYS A 192 0.43 2.35 -7.95
CA LYS A 192 -0.91 1.77 -8.07
C LYS A 192 -1.60 1.84 -6.72
N LYS A 193 -2.74 2.54 -6.67
CA LYS A 193 -3.64 2.61 -5.53
C LYS A 193 -4.80 1.64 -5.76
N ILE A 194 -5.14 0.87 -4.74
CA ILE A 194 -6.27 -0.07 -4.71
C ILE A 194 -7.07 0.23 -3.44
N THR A 195 -8.39 0.30 -3.55
CA THR A 195 -9.29 0.51 -2.42
C THR A 195 -10.27 -0.63 -2.30
N LYS A 196 -10.84 -0.82 -1.10
CA LYS A 196 -11.96 -1.76 -0.97
C LYS A 196 -13.17 -1.28 -1.77
N LYS A 197 -13.87 -2.22 -2.42
CA LYS A 197 -15.17 -2.01 -3.09
C LYS A 197 -16.21 -2.89 -2.45
#